data_AF-A0A3M9LEU7-F1
#
_entry.id   AF-A0A3M9LEU7-F1
#
_cell.length_a   1.000
_cell.length_b   1.000
_cell.length_c   1.000
_cell.angle_alpha   90.00
_cell.angle_beta   90.00
_cell.angle_gamma   90.00
#
_symmetry.space_group_name_H-M   'P 1'
#
loop_
_entity.id
_entity.type
_entity.pdbx_description
1 polymer ?
#
loop_
_entity_poly.entity_id
_entity_poly.type
_entity_poly.pdbx_seq_one_letter_code
_entity_poly.pdbx_strand_id
1 'polypeptide(L)' 'MDVIDTGIGINENDIDRIFEPFTQVDSSSTRKYQGTGLGLALVKKFTEMHNGKVAVKSHPSMGSTFMVRIPRKEMRWES' A
#
# COMPACT_ATOMS: atom_id res chain seq x y z
N MET A 1 1.43 11.77 -1.00
CA MET A 1 1.05 11.63 0.41
C MET A 1 1.70 10.38 0.90
N ASP A 2 2.33 10.47 2.07
CA ASP A 2 3.13 9.37 2.62
C ASP A 2 2.57 9.03 4.01
N VAL A 3 2.51 7.75 4.34
CA VAL A 3 2.07 7.22 5.65
C VAL A 3 3.18 6.33 6.18
N ILE A 4 3.65 6.62 7.40
CA ILE A 4 4.78 5.93 8.02
C ILE A 4 4.27 5.15 9.22
N ASP A 5 4.60 3.86 9.28
CA ASP A 5 4.42 3.01 10.44
C ASP A 5 5.79 2.54 10.96
N THR A 6 5.86 2.25 12.26
CA THR A 6 7.04 1.70 12.93
C THR A 6 6.82 0.25 13.35
N GLY A 7 5.99 -0.48 12.59
CA GLY A 7 5.61 -1.86 12.89
C GLY A 7 6.70 -2.88 12.50
N ILE A 8 6.29 -4.13 12.34
CA ILE A 8 7.21 -5.26 12.06
C ILE A 8 7.92 -5.17 10.70
N GLY A 9 7.47 -4.29 9.80
CA GLY A 9 7.95 -4.23 8.42
C GLY A 9 7.51 -5.42 7.56
N ILE A 10 7.99 -5.45 6.32
CA ILE A 10 7.60 -6.42 5.28
C ILE A 10 8.88 -6.96 4.63
N ASN A 11 8.92 -8.26 4.33
CA ASN A 11 10.03 -8.86 3.58
C ASN A 11 10.02 -8.38 2.13
N GLU A 12 11.19 -8.13 1.56
CA GLU A 12 11.34 -7.68 0.17
C GLU A 12 10.62 -8.58 -0.84
N ASN A 13 10.64 -9.90 -0.62
CA ASN A 13 10.00 -10.88 -1.50
C ASN A 13 8.46 -10.81 -1.50
N ASP A 14 7.88 -10.15 -0.50
CA ASP A 14 6.44 -10.03 -0.35
C ASP A 14 5.89 -8.66 -0.72
N ILE A 15 6.77 -7.69 -1.01
CA ILE A 15 6.40 -6.29 -1.29
C ILE A 15 5.38 -6.17 -2.42
N ASP A 16 5.53 -6.93 -3.50
CA ASP A 16 4.57 -6.86 -4.62
C ASP A 16 3.25 -7.54 -4.28
N ARG A 17 3.31 -8.60 -3.48
CA ARG A 17 2.16 -9.45 -3.14
C ARG A 17 1.19 -8.77 -2.18
N ILE A 18 1.64 -7.79 -1.38
CA ILE A 18 0.78 -7.11 -0.39
C ILE A 18 -0.38 -6.33 -1.02
N PHE A 19 -0.28 -6.02 -2.32
CA PHE A 19 -1.33 -5.34 -3.07
C PHE A 19 -2.29 -6.30 -3.77
N GLU A 20 -2.05 -7.61 -3.68
CA GLU A 20 -2.95 -8.62 -4.23
C GLU A 20 -4.17 -8.82 -3.32
N PRO A 21 -5.39 -8.96 -3.88
CA PRO A 21 -6.58 -9.25 -3.09
C PRO A 21 -6.43 -10.54 -2.29
N PHE A 22 -6.89 -10.53 -1.04
CA PHE A 22 -6.88 -11.70 -0.15
C PHE A 22 -5.49 -12.18 0.28
N THR A 23 -4.43 -11.43 -0.05
CA THR A 23 -3.08 -11.72 0.43
C THR A 23 -2.88 -11.19 1.85
N GLN A 24 -2.43 -12.08 2.72
CA GLN A 24 -1.93 -11.74 4.05
C GLN A 24 -0.49 -12.25 4.15
N VAL A 25 0.45 -11.32 4.24
CA VAL A 25 1.85 -11.68 4.49
C VAL A 25 2.01 -11.94 5.97
N ASP A 26 1.81 -13.18 6.38
CA ASP A 26 2.06 -13.60 7.76
C ASP A 26 3.15 -14.67 7.74
N SER A 27 4.32 -14.33 8.27
CA SER A 27 5.47 -15.23 8.40
C SER A 27 5.39 -16.11 9.66
N SER A 28 4.22 -16.22 10.32
CA SER A 28 4.10 -16.91 11.60
C SER A 28 2.84 -17.78 11.76
N SER A 29 2.66 -18.85 10.97
CA SER A 29 1.86 -20.08 11.24
C SER A 29 0.44 -19.97 11.85
N THR A 30 -0.11 -18.79 12.05
CA THR A 30 -1.37 -18.52 12.73
C THR A 30 -1.97 -17.31 12.06
N ARG A 31 -3.23 -17.39 11.63
CA ARG A 31 -4.04 -16.22 11.24
C ARG A 31 -4.09 -15.27 12.44
N LYS A 32 -3.11 -14.37 12.58
CA LYS A 32 -2.95 -13.56 13.80
C LYS A 32 -3.57 -12.17 13.67
N TYR A 33 -3.77 -11.68 12.45
CA TYR A 33 -4.32 -10.34 12.20
C TYR A 33 -5.69 -10.40 11.53
N GLN A 34 -6.67 -9.69 12.10
CA GLN A 34 -7.99 -9.56 11.51
C GLN A 34 -7.94 -8.72 10.23
N GLY A 35 -8.59 -9.20 9.17
CA GLY A 35 -8.70 -8.50 7.89
C GLY A 35 -8.82 -9.48 6.73
N THR A 36 -9.44 -9.07 5.64
CA THR A 36 -9.60 -9.90 4.44
C THR A 36 -8.45 -9.77 3.44
N GLY A 37 -7.43 -8.95 3.73
CA GLY A 37 -6.38 -8.63 2.76
C GLY A 37 -6.85 -7.74 1.60
N LEU A 38 -8.03 -7.11 1.69
CA LEU A 38 -8.56 -6.28 0.60
C LEU A 38 -8.12 -4.82 0.64
N GLY A 39 -7.67 -4.31 1.79
CA GLY A 39 -7.40 -2.89 1.99
C GLY A 39 -6.39 -2.31 0.98
N LEU A 40 -5.19 -2.88 0.91
CA LEU A 40 -4.14 -2.41 0.00
C LEU A 40 -4.46 -2.66 -1.47
N ALA A 41 -5.15 -3.76 -1.79
CA ALA A 41 -5.66 -4.02 -3.14
C ALA A 41 -6.62 -2.92 -3.61
N LEU A 42 -7.53 -2.48 -2.74
CA LEU A 42 -8.43 -1.36 -3.01
C LEU A 42 -7.67 -0.04 -3.17
N VAL A 43 -6.68 0.23 -2.30
CA VAL A 43 -5.84 1.43 -2.42
C VAL A 43 -5.12 1.47 -3.77
N LYS A 44 -4.53 0.36 -4.22
CA LYS A 44 -3.90 0.26 -5.55
C LYS A 44 -4.90 0.56 -6.66
N LYS A 45 -6.04 -0.12 -6.65
CA LYS A 45 -7.10 0.07 -7.66
C LYS A 45 -7.58 1.52 -7.71
N PHE A 46 -7.93 2.12 -6.57
CA PHE A 46 -8.40 3.50 -6.55
C PHE A 46 -7.32 4.50 -6.98
N THR A 47 -6.07 4.27 -6.59
CA THR A 47 -4.95 5.12 -7.00
C THR A 47 -4.73 5.05 -8.51
N GLU A 48 -4.73 3.85 -9.09
CA GLU A 48 -4.58 3.63 -10.53
C GLU A 48 -5.74 4.23 -11.33
N MET A 49 -6.99 4.14 -10.83
CA MET A 49 -8.16 4.80 -11.43
C MET A 49 -8.03 6.32 -11.51
N HIS A 50 -7.23 6.93 -10.63
CA HIS A 50 -6.91 8.36 -10.66
C HIS A 50 -5.64 8.67 -11.45
N ASN A 51 -5.14 7.73 -12.27
CA ASN A 51 -3.85 7.81 -12.97
C ASN A 51 -2.66 8.02 -12.02
N GLY A 52 -2.81 7.60 -10.77
CA GLY A 52 -1.78 7.69 -9.75
C GLY A 52 -0.91 6.45 -9.67
N LYS A 53 0.01 6.47 -8.70
CA LYS A 53 0.87 5.35 -8.32
C LYS A 53 0.88 5.19 -6.81
N VAL A 54 0.85 3.94 -6.36
CA VAL A 54 1.11 3.55 -4.98
C VAL A 54 2.43 2.78 -4.92
N ALA A 55 3.22 3.01 -3.88
CA ALA A 55 4.47 2.30 -3.63
C ALA A 55 4.67 2.11 -2.12
N VAL A 56 5.53 1.17 -1.74
CA VAL A 56 5.93 0.95 -0.36
C VAL A 56 7.45 0.84 -0.29
N LYS A 57 8.03 1.36 0.80
CA LYS A 57 9.37 1.03 1.26
C LYS A 57 9.24 0.42 2.63
N SER A 58 9.82 -0.75 2.84
CA SER A 58 9.72 -1.45 4.12
C SER A 58 10.99 -2.24 4.35
N HIS A 59 11.34 -2.42 5.62
CA HIS A 59 12.40 -3.33 6.02
C HIS A 59 11.95 -4.06 7.28
N PRO A 60 12.17 -5.38 7.39
CA PRO A 60 11.86 -6.12 8.61
C PRO A 60 12.41 -5.42 9.85
N SER A 61 11.60 -5.34 10.91
CA SER A 61 11.87 -4.68 12.21
C SER A 61 12.02 -3.15 12.19
N MET A 62 11.90 -2.49 11.03
CA MET A 62 12.06 -1.03 10.89
C MET A 62 10.75 -0.31 10.54
N GLY A 63 9.66 -1.05 10.31
CA GLY A 63 8.38 -0.52 9.85
C GLY A 63 8.32 -0.29 8.34
N SER A 64 7.32 0.47 7.90
CA SER A 64 7.08 0.74 6.48
C SER A 64 6.68 2.19 6.19
N THR A 65 6.90 2.62 4.96
CA THR A 65 6.43 3.88 4.41
C THR A 65 5.65 3.61 3.14
N PHE A 66 4.35 3.88 3.18
CA PHE A 66 3.45 3.78 2.03
C PHE A 66 3.32 5.15 1.37
N MET A 67 3.43 5.20 0.04
CA MET A 67 3.41 6.43 -0.74
C MET A 67 2.32 6.36 -1.80
N VAL A 68 1.46 7.38 -1.85
CA VAL A 68 0.45 7.56 -2.89
C VAL A 68 0.71 8.87 -3.62
N ARG A 69 0.82 8.81 -4.95
CA ARG A 69 1.04 9.96 -5.83
C ARG A 69 -0.05 9.99 -6.89
N ILE A 70 -0.86 11.05 -6.91
CA ILE A 70 -1.94 11.25 -7.89
C ILE A 70 -1.64 12.53 -8.68
N PRO A 71 -1.77 12.53 -10.02
CA PRO A 71 -1.63 13.73 -10.83
C PRO A 71 -2.64 14.80 -10.41
N ARG A 72 -2.18 16.03 -10.22
CA ARG A 72 -3.06 17.16 -10.00
C ARG A 72 -3.63 17.58 -11.36
N LYS A 73 -4.96 17.55 -11.51
CA LYS A 73 -5.60 18.18 -12.67
C LYS A 73 -5.49 19.70 -12.49
N GLU A 74 -4.85 20.37 -13.44
CA GLU A 74 -4.82 21.83 -13.46
C GLU A 74 -6.24 22.32 -13.79
N MET A 75 -6.85 23.02 -12.84
CA MET A 75 -8.12 23.70 -13.10
C MET A 75 -7.82 24.93 -13.95
N ARG A 76 -8.06 24.82 -15.26
CA ARG A 76 -8.21 25.99 -16.13
C ARG A 76 -9.59 26.58 -15.86
N TRP A 77 -9.62 27.73 -15.22
CA TRP A 77 -10.83 28.55 -15.17
C TRP A 77 -10.98 29.20 -16.55
N GLU A 78 -12.00 28.81 -17.30
CA GLU A 78 -12.36 29.47 -18.56
C GLU A 78 -13.24 30.68 -18.20
N SER A 79 -12.79 31.88 -18.57
CA SER A 79 -13.50 33.17 -18.40
C SER A 79 -14.46 33.41 -19.55
#